data_AF-A0A454VY43-F1
#
_entry.id   AF-A0A454VY43-F1
#
_cell.length_a   1.000
_cell.length_b   1.000
_cell.length_c   1.000
_cell.angle_alpha   90.00
_cell.angle_beta   90.00
_cell.angle_gamma   90.00
#
_symmetry.space_group_name_H-M   'P 1'
#
loop_
_entity.id
_entity.type
_entity.pdbx_description
1 polymer ?
#
loop_
_entity_poly.entity_id
_entity_poly.type
_entity_poly.pdbx_seq_one_letter_code
_entity_poly.pdbx_strand_id
1 'polypeptide(L)'
;MRKVSKARLKGSKGFEADVIEFQYNPTEISLSHNAEGHADPINKGDNEGRSIIENLATRGSTRLILSSLTFTGDRCQSIVDTLVKWVMPVQAGTNEKPRRERLTFEWGVKGAGFHYTVELMRFDCTYTRFTRTGVPIRAEIRNL
;
A
#
# COMPACT_ATOMS: atom_id res chain seq x y z
N MET A 1 -3.53 -30.20 12.32
CA MET A 1 -2.92 -29.25 11.33
C MET A 1 -3.27 -27.84 11.74
N ARG A 2 -2.30 -26.94 11.98
CA ARG A 2 -2.59 -25.53 12.25
C ARG A 2 -2.92 -24.82 10.93
N LYS A 3 -4.11 -24.23 10.82
CA LYS A 3 -4.54 -23.46 9.64
C LYS A 3 -3.82 -22.11 9.67
N VAL A 4 -2.90 -21.90 8.74
CA VAL A 4 -2.19 -20.61 8.61
C VAL A 4 -3.12 -19.63 7.88
N SER A 5 -3.34 -18.45 8.47
CA SER A 5 -4.09 -17.37 7.83
C SER A 5 -3.27 -16.77 6.69
N LYS A 6 -3.91 -16.51 5.55
CA LYS A 6 -3.28 -15.82 4.44
C LYS A 6 -3.39 -14.32 4.56
N ALA A 7 -2.32 -13.62 4.19
CA ALA A 7 -2.33 -12.18 4.03
C ALA A 7 -3.21 -11.79 2.82
N ARG A 8 -3.88 -10.63 2.92
CA ARG A 8 -4.75 -10.11 1.87
C ARG A 8 -4.74 -8.59 1.80
N LEU A 9 -4.97 -8.07 0.60
CA LEU A 9 -5.26 -6.65 0.33
C LEU A 9 -6.71 -6.52 -0.16
N LYS A 10 -7.40 -5.47 0.31
CA LYS A 10 -8.80 -5.19 -0.06
C LYS A 10 -8.96 -3.74 -0.48
N GLY A 11 -9.69 -3.49 -1.56
CA GLY A 11 -10.16 -2.15 -1.94
C GLY A 11 -11.21 -1.57 -0.97
N SER A 12 -11.43 -0.25 -1.00
CA SER A 12 -12.30 0.47 -0.04
C SER A 12 -13.71 0.80 -0.53
N LYS A 13 -14.03 0.66 -1.83
CA LYS A 13 -15.36 0.96 -2.38
C LYS A 13 -15.86 -0.10 -3.37
N GLY A 14 -17.07 -0.59 -3.13
CA GLY A 14 -18.05 -0.95 -4.17
C GLY A 14 -17.83 -2.21 -5.01
N PHE A 15 -16.62 -2.75 -5.07
CA PHE A 15 -16.34 -4.01 -5.74
C PHE A 15 -16.03 -5.06 -4.66
N GLU A 16 -17.00 -5.86 -4.27
CA GLU A 16 -16.78 -7.10 -3.50
C GLU A 16 -15.79 -8.07 -4.21
N ALA A 17 -15.32 -7.73 -5.42
CA ALA A 17 -14.41 -8.49 -6.25
C ALA A 17 -12.90 -8.16 -6.08
N ASP A 18 -12.50 -7.04 -5.46
CA ASP A 18 -11.08 -6.66 -5.43
C ASP A 18 -10.39 -7.05 -4.12
N VAL A 19 -10.48 -8.33 -3.77
CA VAL A 19 -9.67 -8.94 -2.70
C VAL A 19 -8.54 -9.73 -3.34
N ILE A 20 -7.30 -9.28 -3.13
CA ILE A 20 -6.10 -10.05 -3.48
C ILE A 20 -5.69 -10.84 -2.24
N GLU A 21 -6.06 -12.12 -2.21
CA GLU A 21 -5.48 -13.09 -1.27
C GLU A 21 -4.11 -13.54 -1.79
N PHE A 22 -3.09 -13.45 -0.95
CA PHE A 22 -1.75 -13.87 -1.34
C PHE A 22 -1.67 -15.40 -1.40
N GLN A 23 -1.08 -15.92 -2.48
CA GLN A 23 -0.88 -17.37 -2.63
C GLN A 23 0.08 -17.90 -1.56
N TYR A 24 1.13 -17.11 -1.30
CA TYR A 24 2.12 -17.33 -0.26
C TYR A 24 2.20 -16.08 0.61
N ASN A 25 2.32 -16.26 1.92
CA ASN A 25 2.51 -15.13 2.83
C ASN A 25 3.89 -14.48 2.59
N PRO A 26 4.01 -13.16 2.80
CA PRO A 26 5.31 -12.51 2.78
C PRO A 26 6.23 -13.15 3.84
N THR A 27 7.51 -13.28 3.50
CA THR A 27 8.53 -13.74 4.45
C THR A 27 8.95 -12.63 5.38
N GLU A 28 8.79 -11.37 4.97
CA GLU A 28 9.15 -10.18 5.73
C GLU A 28 8.17 -9.04 5.46
N ILE A 29 7.88 -8.26 6.50
CA ILE A 29 7.15 -6.99 6.40
C ILE A 29 8.03 -5.93 7.06
N SER A 30 8.42 -4.92 6.28
CA SER A 30 9.20 -3.78 6.76
C SER A 30 8.26 -2.59 6.99
N LEU A 31 8.37 -1.96 8.16
CA LEU A 31 7.62 -0.77 8.52
C LEU A 31 8.61 0.35 8.84
N SER A 32 8.54 1.46 8.10
CA SER A 32 9.33 2.66 8.35
C SER A 32 8.38 3.80 8.66
N HIS A 33 8.60 4.50 9.77
CA HIS A 33 7.86 5.70 10.13
C HIS A 33 8.84 6.86 10.26
N ASN A 34 8.67 7.90 9.47
CA ASN A 34 9.41 9.14 9.62
C ASN A 34 8.51 10.14 10.35
N ALA A 35 8.91 10.59 11.54
CA ALA A 35 8.26 11.68 12.25
C ALA A 35 9.19 12.90 12.18
N GLU A 36 8.79 13.93 11.43
CA GLU A 36 9.53 15.19 11.41
C GLU A 36 9.28 15.92 12.73
N GLY A 37 10.24 15.84 13.64
CA GLY A 37 10.24 16.61 14.87
C GLY A 37 10.64 18.05 14.57
N HIS A 38 9.73 19.00 14.77
CA HIS A 38 10.12 20.40 14.88
C HIS A 38 10.98 20.56 16.13
N ALA A 39 12.27 20.85 15.96
CA ALA A 39 13.05 21.46 17.03
C ALA A 39 12.44 22.84 17.29
N ASP A 40 11.99 23.08 18.53
CA ASP A 40 11.53 24.42 18.93
C ASP A 40 12.63 25.45 18.63
N PRO A 41 12.34 26.56 17.93
CA PRO A 41 13.29 27.64 17.84
C PRO A 41 13.42 28.26 19.25
N ILE A 42 14.53 27.98 19.93
CA ILE A 42 14.95 28.75 21.10
C ILE A 42 15.40 30.13 20.57
N ASN A 43 14.45 31.01 20.27
CA ASN A 43 14.72 32.42 20.09
C ASN A 43 13.93 33.21 21.14
N LYS A 44 14.65 33.60 22.20
CA LYS A 44 14.30 34.72 23.04
C LYS A 44 14.20 35.97 22.16
N GLY A 45 13.06 36.63 22.13
CA GLY A 45 12.95 38.01 21.66
C GLY A 45 11.67 38.30 20.88
N ASP A 46 10.78 39.07 21.53
CA ASP A 46 9.72 39.91 20.98
C ASP A 46 9.62 40.01 19.44
N ASN A 47 8.53 39.52 18.88
CA ASN A 47 7.54 40.40 18.23
C ASN A 47 6.32 39.64 17.75
N GLU A 48 5.23 40.39 17.72
CA GLU A 48 3.85 40.00 17.49
C GLU A 48 3.59 39.23 16.18
N GLY A 49 2.82 38.15 16.30
CA GLY A 49 1.67 37.91 15.42
C GLY A 49 1.94 37.65 13.95
N ARG A 50 2.67 36.58 13.61
CA ARG A 50 2.50 35.87 12.31
C ARG A 50 3.11 34.45 12.38
N SER A 51 2.31 33.47 11.93
CA SER A 51 2.67 32.11 11.48
C SER A 51 3.06 30.99 12.48
N ILE A 52 2.47 30.91 13.69
CA ILE A 52 2.66 29.70 14.54
C ILE A 52 1.72 28.53 14.16
N ILE A 53 0.67 28.79 13.36
CA ILE A 53 -0.36 27.76 13.04
C ILE A 53 -0.09 27.02 11.72
N GLU A 54 0.81 27.51 10.86
CA GLU A 54 1.04 26.91 9.53
C GLU A 54 2.08 25.76 9.52
N ASN A 55 2.78 25.51 10.62
CA ASN A 55 3.76 24.41 10.73
C ASN A 55 3.17 23.10 11.28
N LEU A 56 1.84 22.98 11.46
CA LEU A 56 1.20 21.79 12.03
C LEU A 56 0.94 20.65 11.01
N ALA A 57 1.58 20.69 9.84
CA ALA A 57 1.31 19.77 8.73
C ALA A 57 2.53 18.97 8.24
N THR A 58 3.61 18.89 9.00
CA THR A 58 4.66 17.87 8.82
C THR A 58 4.17 16.53 9.38
N ARG A 59 3.12 16.00 8.73
CA ARG A 59 2.57 14.67 9.03
C ARG A 59 3.63 13.63 8.71
N GLY A 60 4.14 12.98 9.75
CA GLY A 60 5.05 11.87 9.58
C GLY A 60 4.54 10.83 8.57
N SER A 61 5.44 10.29 7.75
CA SER A 61 5.11 9.32 6.71
C SER A 61 5.37 7.90 7.22
N THR A 62 4.32 7.08 7.26
CA THR A 62 4.45 5.63 7.50
C THR A 62 4.47 4.89 6.17
N ARG A 63 5.50 4.09 5.95
CA ARG A 63 5.65 3.22 4.79
C ARG A 63 5.72 1.77 5.25
N LEU A 64 4.84 0.96 4.67
CA LEU A 64 4.88 -0.50 4.79
C LEU A 64 5.42 -1.06 3.48
N ILE A 65 6.34 -2.00 3.54
CA ILE A 65 6.90 -2.70 2.38
C ILE A 65 6.82 -4.20 2.63
N LEU A 66 6.23 -4.93 1.70
CA LEU A 66 6.18 -6.38 1.72
C LEU A 66 7.38 -6.97 0.97
N SER A 67 7.91 -8.09 1.49
CA SER A 67 8.85 -8.92 0.75
C SER A 67 8.27 -9.38 -0.59
N SER A 68 9.12 -9.86 -1.50
CA SER A 68 8.69 -10.37 -2.80
C SER A 68 7.51 -11.34 -2.71
N LEU A 69 6.44 -11.05 -3.45
CA LEU A 69 5.24 -11.87 -3.55
C LEU A 69 5.22 -12.58 -4.90
N THR A 70 4.97 -13.88 -4.88
CA THR A 70 4.81 -14.67 -6.10
C THR A 70 3.35 -15.03 -6.31
N PHE A 71 2.84 -14.73 -7.50
CA PHE A 71 1.56 -15.19 -8.00
C PHE A 71 1.78 -16.16 -9.16
N THR A 72 1.04 -17.25 -9.19
CA THR A 72 1.11 -18.30 -10.21
C THR A 72 -0.26 -18.64 -10.78
N GLY A 73 -0.28 -19.19 -11.99
CA GLY A 73 -1.49 -19.53 -12.72
C GLY A 73 -2.11 -18.34 -13.45
N ASP A 74 -3.25 -18.59 -14.06
CA ASP A 74 -3.89 -17.71 -15.04
C ASP A 74 -4.40 -16.40 -14.43
N ARG A 75 -4.52 -16.34 -13.09
CA ARG A 75 -4.94 -15.15 -12.34
C ARG A 75 -3.81 -14.15 -12.11
N CYS A 76 -2.55 -14.48 -12.40
CA CYS A 76 -1.44 -13.58 -12.08
C CYS A 76 -1.55 -12.24 -12.83
N GLN A 77 -2.01 -12.25 -14.09
CA GLN A 77 -2.20 -11.04 -14.88
C GLN A 77 -3.30 -10.16 -14.30
N SER A 78 -4.47 -10.72 -13.98
CA SER A 78 -5.58 -9.94 -13.43
C SER A 78 -5.27 -9.35 -12.06
N ILE A 79 -4.48 -10.04 -11.23
CA ILE A 79 -3.96 -9.52 -9.97
C ILE A 79 -3.09 -8.29 -10.21
N VAL A 80 -2.15 -8.36 -11.17
CA VAL A 80 -1.30 -7.22 -11.51
C VAL A 80 -2.13 -6.07 -12.07
N ASP A 81 -3.12 -6.34 -12.91
CA ASP A 81 -4.02 -5.30 -13.44
C ASP A 81 -4.78 -4.59 -12.31
N THR A 82 -5.23 -5.33 -11.29
CA THR A 82 -5.83 -4.74 -10.08
C THR A 82 -4.82 -3.88 -9.31
N LEU A 83 -3.58 -4.34 -9.12
CA LEU A 83 -2.53 -3.54 -8.48
C LEU A 83 -2.21 -2.25 -9.26
N VAL A 84 -2.18 -2.32 -10.60
CA VAL A 84 -2.02 -1.13 -11.46
C VAL A 84 -3.16 -0.14 -11.20
N LYS A 85 -4.41 -0.59 -11.18
CA LYS A 85 -5.57 0.27 -10.92
C LYS A 85 -5.48 0.95 -9.55
N TRP A 86 -5.02 0.24 -8.53
CA TRP A 86 -4.88 0.77 -7.18
C TRP A 86 -3.75 1.80 -7.03
N VAL A 87 -2.67 1.68 -7.81
CA VAL A 87 -1.55 2.64 -7.76
C VAL A 87 -1.88 3.94 -8.51
N MET A 88 -2.74 3.85 -9.52
CA MET A 88 -3.15 4.97 -10.35
C MET A 88 -4.15 5.85 -9.59
N PRO A 89 -3.92 7.16 -9.49
CA PRO A 89 -4.89 8.05 -8.88
C PRO A 89 -6.13 8.18 -9.78
N VAL A 90 -7.31 8.15 -9.16
CA VAL A 90 -8.57 8.42 -9.86
C VAL A 90 -8.87 9.91 -9.71
N GLN A 91 -9.17 10.58 -10.83
CA GLN A 91 -9.70 11.94 -10.82
C GLN A 91 -11.21 11.88 -10.55
N ALA A 92 -11.63 12.39 -9.39
CA ALA A 92 -13.04 12.46 -9.01
C ALA A 92 -13.69 13.78 -9.47
N GLY A 93 -13.54 14.10 -10.76
CA GLY A 93 -14.05 15.33 -11.39
C GLY A 93 -12.99 16.40 -11.62
N THR A 94 -13.38 17.47 -12.32
CA THR A 94 -12.47 18.52 -12.85
C THR A 94 -11.77 19.36 -11.79
N ASN A 95 -12.25 19.37 -10.54
CA ASN A 95 -11.71 20.21 -9.46
C ASN A 95 -11.21 19.41 -8.25
N GLU A 96 -11.30 18.08 -8.26
CA GLU A 96 -10.82 17.27 -7.14
C GLU A 96 -9.35 16.86 -7.33
N LYS A 97 -8.56 16.96 -6.25
CA LYS A 97 -7.19 16.45 -6.27
C LYS A 97 -7.23 14.95 -6.57
N PRO A 98 -6.39 14.44 -7.50
CA PRO A 98 -6.29 13.01 -7.75
C PRO A 98 -6.03 12.26 -6.44
N ARG A 99 -6.86 11.26 -6.13
CA ARG A 99 -6.71 10.42 -4.94
C ARG A 99 -6.53 8.97 -5.35
N ARG A 100 -5.62 8.28 -4.68
CA ARG A 100 -5.45 6.83 -4.84
C ARG A 100 -6.53 6.10 -4.06
N GLU A 101 -6.73 4.85 -4.44
CA GLU A 101 -7.61 3.98 -3.69
C GLU A 101 -7.01 3.67 -2.32
N ARG A 102 -7.83 3.81 -1.27
CA ARG A 102 -7.46 3.31 0.06
C ARG A 102 -7.65 1.81 0.09
N LEU A 103 -6.65 1.10 0.57
CA LEU A 103 -6.63 -0.33 0.71
C LEU A 103 -6.59 -0.73 2.18
N THR A 104 -7.04 -1.94 2.47
CA THR A 104 -6.91 -2.57 3.78
C THR A 104 -6.02 -3.80 3.67
N PHE A 105 -4.84 -3.74 4.29
CA PHE A 105 -3.95 -4.88 4.45
C PHE A 105 -4.31 -5.65 5.71
N GLU A 106 -4.52 -6.96 5.59
CA GLU A 106 -4.89 -7.83 6.69
C GLU A 106 -4.06 -9.11 6.70
N TRP A 107 -3.52 -9.47 7.86
CA TRP A 107 -2.88 -10.77 8.06
C TRP A 107 -2.87 -11.18 9.54
N GLY A 108 -3.26 -12.43 9.84
CA GLY A 108 -3.35 -12.93 11.21
C GLY A 108 -4.77 -12.88 11.77
N VAL A 109 -4.88 -13.01 13.10
CA VAL A 109 -6.17 -13.02 13.80
C VAL A 109 -6.66 -11.61 14.11
N LYS A 110 -7.98 -11.40 14.13
CA LYS A 110 -8.58 -10.10 14.47
C LYS A 110 -8.11 -9.65 15.86
N GLY A 111 -7.54 -8.45 15.95
CA GLY A 111 -7.07 -7.84 17.21
C GLY A 111 -5.63 -8.17 17.60
N ALA A 112 -4.95 -9.12 16.94
CA ALA A 112 -3.53 -9.41 17.19
C ALA A 112 -2.69 -9.56 15.90
N GLY A 113 -3.34 -9.51 14.74
CA GLY A 113 -2.70 -9.51 13.43
C GLY A 113 -2.52 -8.10 12.86
N PHE A 114 -1.92 -8.03 11.68
CA PHE A 114 -1.82 -6.82 10.88
C PHE A 114 -3.20 -6.40 10.37
N HIS A 115 -3.56 -5.14 10.59
CA HIS A 115 -4.76 -4.52 10.06
C HIS A 115 -4.47 -3.04 9.81
N TYR A 116 -4.04 -2.72 8.59
CA TYR A 116 -3.64 -1.36 8.22
C TYR A 116 -4.47 -0.83 7.06
N THR A 117 -4.90 0.43 7.18
CA THR A 117 -5.37 1.21 6.04
C THR A 117 -4.14 1.83 5.36
N VAL A 118 -3.94 1.50 4.09
CA VAL A 118 -2.76 1.91 3.29
C VAL A 118 -3.20 2.47 1.94
N GLU A 119 -2.30 3.17 1.26
CA GLU A 119 -2.45 3.53 -0.15
C GLU A 119 -1.30 2.90 -0.90
N LEU A 120 -1.58 2.26 -2.04
CA LEU A 120 -0.52 1.65 -2.83
C LEU A 120 0.27 2.75 -3.55
N MET A 121 1.56 2.87 -3.23
CA MET A 121 2.40 3.96 -3.74
C MET A 121 3.15 3.57 -5.02
N ARG A 122 3.69 2.35 -5.04
CA ARG A 122 4.44 1.77 -6.15
C ARG A 122 4.47 0.25 -5.99
N PHE A 123 4.76 -0.46 -7.06
CA PHE A 123 5.22 -1.84 -7.03
C PHE A 123 6.05 -2.10 -8.29
N ASP A 124 6.96 -3.06 -8.21
CA ASP A 124 7.66 -3.58 -9.38
C ASP A 124 7.11 -4.96 -9.68
N CYS A 125 6.81 -5.23 -10.95
CA CYS A 125 6.31 -6.52 -11.40
C CYS A 125 7.25 -7.13 -12.45
N THR A 126 7.62 -8.38 -12.26
CA THR A 126 8.32 -9.19 -13.26
C THR A 126 7.46 -10.40 -13.62
N TYR A 127 6.98 -10.45 -14.87
CA TYR A 127 6.36 -11.66 -15.41
C TYR A 127 7.44 -12.68 -15.77
N THR A 128 7.25 -13.92 -15.32
CA THR A 128 8.13 -15.03 -15.64
C THR A 128 7.28 -16.23 -16.02
N ARG A 129 7.76 -17.07 -16.94
CA ARG A 129 7.01 -18.21 -17.49
C ARG A 129 5.70 -17.80 -18.20
N PHE A 130 5.58 -18.25 -19.43
CA PHE A 130 4.44 -17.91 -20.28
C PHE A 130 3.87 -19.20 -20.87
N THR A 131 2.58 -19.20 -21.15
CA THR A 131 1.97 -20.22 -21.99
C THR A 131 2.56 -20.17 -23.40
N ARG A 132 2.24 -21.18 -24.23
CA ARG A 132 2.59 -21.17 -25.67
C ARG A 132 1.98 -20.00 -26.42
N THR A 133 0.89 -19.41 -25.92
CA THR A 133 0.21 -18.24 -26.50
C THR A 133 0.72 -16.91 -25.96
N GLY A 134 1.74 -16.91 -25.09
CA GLY A 134 2.32 -15.69 -24.53
C GLY A 134 1.59 -15.14 -23.29
N VAL A 135 0.65 -15.87 -22.72
CA VAL A 135 -0.05 -15.45 -21.48
C VAL A 135 0.86 -15.71 -20.28
N PRO A 136 1.10 -14.73 -19.39
CA PRO A 136 1.93 -14.95 -18.21
C PRO A 136 1.24 -15.92 -17.25
N ILE A 137 2.00 -16.87 -16.72
CA ILE A 137 1.52 -17.83 -15.70
C ILE A 137 2.23 -17.68 -14.37
N ARG A 138 3.16 -16.73 -14.27
CA ARG A 138 3.79 -16.35 -13.00
C ARG A 138 4.20 -14.87 -13.02
N ALA A 139 3.93 -14.19 -11.91
CA ALA A 139 4.32 -12.81 -11.66
C ALA A 139 5.03 -12.72 -10.31
N GLU A 140 6.14 -12.00 -10.26
CA GLU A 140 6.84 -11.64 -9.03
C GLU A 140 6.67 -10.15 -8.76
N ILE A 141 6.13 -9.80 -7.60
CA ILE A 141 5.84 -8.44 -7.17
C ILE A 141 6.79 -8.03 -6.06
N ARG A 142 7.47 -6.91 -6.21
CA ARG A 142 8.43 -6.35 -5.24
C ARG A 142 8.06 -4.93 -4.88
N ASN A 143 8.58 -4.46 -3.75
CA ASN A 143 8.37 -3.09 -3.26
C ASN A 143 6.89 -2.70 -3.09
N LEU A 144 6.04 -3.70 -2.84
CA LEU A 144 4.60 -3.54 -2.61
C LEU A 144 4.32 -2.91 -1.25
#